data_AF-A0A6L8HF43-F1
#
_entry.id   AF-A0A6L8HF43-F1
#
_cell.length_a   1.000
_cell.length_b   1.000
_cell.length_c   1.000
_cell.angle_alpha   90.00
_cell.angle_beta   90.00
_cell.angle_gamma   90.00
#
_symmetry.space_group_name_H-M   'P 1'
#
loop_
_entity.id
_entity.type
_entity.pdbx_description
1 polymer ?
#
loop_
_entity_poly.entity_id
_entity_poly.type
_entity_poly.pdbx_seq_one_letter_code
_entity_poly.pdbx_strand_id
1 'polypeptide(L)'
;MKIAKISLMVLGAAGATAPVCQDGEPALASGVQEQQSAQESADADKLYDLVKQARADLRQMRVAAGLGTAAAAPEADPGESHERGEGAGEHGGREGRAEGDERGGGEHGQSGEGGGEDEGAYVPKMTRQNELFANGARLVLAFDPKTQVFAGSVTNTTARTLTQVRVEVHLDNGTELGPTKRIDVAPGQTVPVELGAFGNEFNAWVSHPEAGVEEGHGGGGEEGAEEGGEEGAE
;
A
#
# COMPACT_ATOMS: atom_id res chain seq x y z
N MET A 1 -36.13 23.73 17.50
CA MET A 1 -35.82 22.56 16.64
C MET A 1 -36.91 22.45 15.59
N LYS A 2 -36.59 22.68 14.31
CA LYS A 2 -37.55 22.58 13.19
C LYS A 2 -37.09 21.45 12.27
N ILE A 3 -37.89 20.39 12.20
CA ILE A 3 -37.67 19.23 11.34
C ILE A 3 -38.35 19.53 10.01
N ALA A 4 -37.57 19.67 8.94
CA ALA A 4 -38.11 19.78 7.59
C ALA A 4 -38.38 18.37 7.05
N LYS A 5 -39.66 18.03 6.91
CA LYS A 5 -40.14 16.87 6.13
C LYS A 5 -40.06 17.24 4.65
N ILE A 6 -39.30 16.49 3.87
CA ILE A 6 -39.39 16.52 2.41
C ILE A 6 -39.89 15.14 1.97
N SER A 7 -41.19 15.08 1.71
CA SER A 7 -41.79 14.06 0.85
C SER A 7 -41.92 14.68 -0.54
N LEU A 8 -41.35 14.05 -1.56
CA LEU A 8 -41.85 14.20 -2.92
C LEU A 8 -41.89 12.84 -3.62
N MET A 9 -43.13 12.48 -3.90
CA MET A 9 -43.60 11.32 -4.66
C MET A 9 -43.32 11.52 -6.17
N VAL A 10 -42.80 10.52 -6.89
CA VAL A 10 -43.50 9.49 -7.70
C VAL A 10 -43.76 9.91 -9.17
N LEU A 11 -43.48 8.94 -10.06
CA LEU A 11 -44.18 8.56 -11.31
C LEU A 11 -43.69 9.05 -12.68
N GLY A 12 -43.58 8.06 -13.57
CA GLY A 12 -43.88 8.14 -15.00
C GLY A 12 -42.66 8.08 -15.91
N ALA A 13 -42.62 7.33 -17.01
CA ALA A 13 -43.56 6.41 -17.61
C ALA A 13 -42.78 5.52 -18.61
N ALA A 14 -43.21 4.28 -18.79
CA ALA A 14 -42.80 3.43 -19.90
C ALA A 14 -43.39 3.97 -21.20
N GLY A 15 -42.57 4.05 -22.25
CA GLY A 15 -42.99 4.38 -23.61
C GLY A 15 -42.21 3.53 -24.61
N ALA A 16 -42.85 2.48 -25.12
CA ALA A 16 -42.39 1.72 -26.26
C ALA A 16 -43.23 2.12 -27.48
N THR A 17 -42.59 2.63 -28.54
CA THR A 17 -43.16 2.64 -29.90
C THR A 17 -42.05 2.55 -30.96
N ALA A 18 -42.33 1.65 -31.89
CA ALA A 18 -41.68 1.15 -33.11
C ALA A 18 -41.09 2.17 -34.12
N PRO A 19 -40.43 1.70 -35.21
CA PRO A 19 -39.41 2.42 -35.97
C PRO A 19 -39.99 3.25 -37.13
N VAL A 20 -39.31 4.35 -37.45
CA VAL A 20 -39.52 5.15 -38.66
C VAL A 20 -38.25 5.06 -39.49
N CYS A 21 -38.38 4.50 -40.70
CA CYS A 21 -37.40 4.66 -41.76
C CYS A 21 -37.39 6.14 -42.20
N GLN A 22 -36.25 6.79 -42.09
CA GLN A 22 -35.95 8.02 -42.83
C GLN A 22 -34.62 7.81 -43.55
N ASP A 23 -34.73 7.55 -44.85
CA ASP A 23 -33.65 7.74 -45.82
C ASP A 23 -33.36 9.24 -45.92
N GLY A 24 -32.12 9.64 -45.64
CA GLY A 24 -31.68 11.03 -45.76
C GLY A 24 -30.38 11.32 -45.04
N GLU A 25 -29.26 10.99 -45.67
CA GLU A 25 -27.95 11.62 -45.42
C GLU A 25 -28.08 13.16 -45.40
N PRO A 26 -27.34 13.85 -44.51
CA PRO A 26 -25.90 13.97 -44.70
C PRO A 26 -25.07 13.71 -43.43
N ALA A 27 -24.00 12.93 -43.60
CA ALA A 27 -22.81 13.01 -42.75
C ALA A 27 -22.40 14.47 -42.54
N LEU A 28 -22.16 14.91 -41.29
CA LEU A 28 -21.29 16.02 -40.85
C LEU A 28 -21.63 16.42 -39.39
N ALA A 29 -21.29 15.60 -38.39
CA ALA A 29 -21.29 16.05 -36.98
C ALA A 29 -20.37 15.28 -36.01
N SER A 30 -19.54 14.34 -36.49
CA SER A 30 -18.68 13.52 -35.61
C SER A 30 -17.37 14.20 -35.16
N GLY A 31 -17.11 15.45 -35.54
CA GLY A 31 -15.82 16.11 -35.30
C GLY A 31 -15.69 16.86 -33.97
N VAL A 32 -16.79 17.23 -33.30
CA VAL A 32 -16.73 18.12 -32.12
C VAL A 32 -16.55 17.35 -30.80
N GLN A 33 -17.08 16.13 -30.72
CA GLN A 33 -17.07 15.35 -29.48
C GLN A 33 -15.69 14.71 -29.20
N GLU A 34 -14.90 14.41 -30.24
CA GLU A 34 -13.53 13.88 -30.12
C GLU A 34 -12.51 14.98 -29.74
N GLN A 35 -12.77 16.23 -30.14
CA GLN A 35 -11.91 17.36 -29.73
C GLN A 35 -12.08 17.71 -28.25
N GLN A 36 -13.28 17.55 -27.67
CA GLN A 36 -13.51 17.83 -26.25
C GLN A 36 -12.84 16.78 -25.35
N SER A 37 -12.92 15.50 -25.70
CA SER A 37 -12.29 14.42 -24.91
C SER A 37 -10.76 14.47 -24.95
N ALA A 38 -10.16 14.83 -26.09
CA ALA A 38 -8.72 15.03 -26.21
C ALA A 38 -8.22 16.27 -25.43
N GLN A 39 -9.06 17.30 -25.31
CA GLN A 39 -8.70 18.51 -24.56
C GLN A 39 -8.81 18.28 -23.04
N GLU A 40 -9.81 17.53 -22.57
CA GLU A 40 -9.93 17.12 -21.16
C GLU A 40 -8.77 16.24 -20.70
N SER A 41 -8.28 15.32 -21.54
CA SER A 41 -7.12 14.49 -21.17
C SER A 41 -5.83 15.30 -21.07
N ALA A 42 -5.64 16.28 -21.96
CA ALA A 42 -4.48 17.17 -21.93
C ALA A 42 -4.45 18.07 -20.68
N ASP A 43 -5.61 18.44 -20.15
CA ASP A 43 -5.70 19.23 -18.92
C ASP A 43 -5.51 18.38 -17.66
N ALA A 44 -5.89 17.10 -17.68
CA ALA A 44 -5.61 16.17 -16.60
C ALA A 44 -4.09 15.91 -16.42
N ASP A 45 -3.36 15.74 -17.53
CA ASP A 45 -1.90 15.55 -17.48
C ASP A 45 -1.18 16.78 -16.91
N LYS A 46 -1.61 17.99 -17.30
CA LYS A 46 -1.08 19.24 -16.72
C LYS A 46 -1.34 19.35 -15.23
N LEU A 47 -2.53 18.95 -14.76
CA LEU A 47 -2.86 18.94 -13.33
C LEU A 47 -1.97 17.95 -12.58
N TYR A 48 -1.72 16.78 -13.15
CA TYR A 48 -0.81 15.79 -12.57
C TYR A 48 0.62 16.34 -12.45
N ASP A 49 1.15 16.95 -13.50
CA ASP A 49 2.48 17.56 -13.50
C ASP A 49 2.58 18.71 -12.49
N LEU A 50 1.52 19.53 -12.37
CA LEU A 50 1.48 20.63 -11.41
C LEU A 50 1.47 20.14 -9.96
N VAL A 51 0.73 19.06 -9.66
CA VAL A 51 0.74 18.43 -8.33
C VAL A 51 2.10 17.79 -8.04
N LYS A 52 2.73 17.16 -9.04
CA LYS A 52 4.08 16.58 -8.93
C LYS A 52 5.12 17.65 -8.61
N GLN A 53 5.08 18.79 -9.32
CA GLN A 53 5.96 19.92 -9.07
C GLN A 53 5.73 20.50 -7.67
N ALA A 54 4.48 20.76 -7.28
CA ALA A 54 4.16 21.31 -5.96
C ALA A 54 4.65 20.43 -4.80
N ARG A 55 4.65 19.10 -4.97
CA ARG A 55 5.22 18.16 -3.99
C ARG A 55 6.74 18.24 -3.93
N ALA A 56 7.42 18.35 -5.07
CA ALA A 56 8.87 18.53 -5.12
C ALA A 56 9.28 19.84 -4.41
N ASP A 57 8.55 20.93 -4.69
CA ASP A 57 8.78 22.23 -4.04
C ASP A 57 8.53 22.16 -2.53
N LEU A 58 7.49 21.46 -2.09
CA LEU A 58 7.22 21.26 -0.66
C LEU A 58 8.35 20.47 0.03
N ARG A 59 8.93 19.46 -0.64
CA ARG A 59 10.12 18.75 -0.14
C ARG A 59 11.30 19.70 -0.01
N GLN A 60 11.57 20.53 -1.03
CA GLN A 60 12.65 21.53 -0.97
C GLN A 60 12.44 22.54 0.15
N MET A 61 11.21 23.05 0.32
CA MET A 61 10.88 23.97 1.42
C MET A 61 11.07 23.31 2.79
N ARG A 62 10.70 22.03 2.94
CA ARG A 62 10.90 21.29 4.19
C ARG A 62 12.38 21.10 4.52
N VAL A 63 13.22 20.84 3.52
CA VAL A 63 14.68 20.78 3.66
C VAL A 63 15.24 22.14 4.03
N ALA A 64 14.85 23.21 3.34
CA ALA A 64 15.29 24.57 3.62
C ALA A 64 14.88 25.06 5.03
N ALA A 65 13.74 24.61 5.53
CA ALA A 65 13.25 24.91 6.87
C ALA A 65 13.90 24.06 7.98
N GLY A 66 14.82 23.13 7.65
CA GLY A 66 15.45 22.24 8.62
C GLY A 66 14.50 21.18 9.21
N LEU A 67 13.37 20.91 8.54
CA LEU A 67 12.31 19.99 8.99
C LEU A 67 12.39 18.60 8.30
N GLY A 68 13.42 18.37 7.49
CA GLY A 68 13.69 17.08 6.87
C GLY A 68 14.76 16.32 7.64
N THR A 69 14.38 15.28 8.39
CA THR A 69 15.34 14.26 8.82
C THR A 69 15.79 13.50 7.58
N ALA A 70 17.06 13.64 7.23
CA ALA A 70 17.67 13.02 6.07
C ALA A 70 17.55 11.49 6.13
N ALA A 71 16.72 10.92 5.27
CA ALA A 71 17.05 9.66 4.59
C ALA A 71 17.34 10.06 3.14
N ALA A 72 18.63 10.28 2.86
CA ALA A 72 19.11 10.54 1.51
C ALA A 72 18.86 9.28 0.67
N ALA A 73 17.91 9.33 -0.26
CA ALA A 73 17.92 8.43 -1.40
C ALA A 73 19.12 8.81 -2.28
N PRO A 74 19.99 7.86 -2.68
CA PRO A 74 21.15 8.17 -3.51
C PRO A 74 20.69 8.60 -4.89
N GLU A 75 21.09 9.80 -5.29
CA GLU A 75 20.96 10.27 -6.67
C GLU A 75 21.83 9.39 -7.58
N ALA A 76 21.19 8.72 -8.55
CA ALA A 76 21.87 7.95 -9.56
C ALA A 76 22.57 8.88 -10.55
N ASP A 77 23.90 8.92 -10.47
CA ASP A 77 24.82 9.55 -11.42
C ASP A 77 24.96 8.68 -12.69
N PRO A 78 24.64 9.17 -13.89
CA PRO A 78 24.92 8.46 -15.13
C PRO A 78 26.32 8.86 -15.64
N GLY A 79 27.35 8.23 -15.07
CA GLY A 79 28.76 8.50 -15.36
C GLY A 79 29.46 7.38 -16.14
N GLU A 80 30.08 7.76 -17.24
CA GLU A 80 30.77 6.98 -18.26
C GLU A 80 31.92 6.05 -17.82
N SER A 81 32.10 4.99 -18.62
CA SER A 81 33.32 4.27 -18.97
C SER A 81 34.62 4.49 -18.15
N HIS A 82 35.16 3.39 -17.61
CA HIS A 82 36.60 3.15 -17.66
C HIS A 82 36.93 1.67 -17.80
N GLU A 83 37.72 1.39 -18.83
CA GLU A 83 38.40 0.14 -19.09
C GLU A 83 39.52 -0.11 -18.05
N ARG A 84 39.86 -1.39 -17.94
CA ARG A 84 41.20 -1.93 -17.69
C ARG A 84 41.72 -1.96 -16.25
N GLY A 85 41.91 -3.18 -15.76
CA GLY A 85 42.69 -3.50 -14.58
C GLY A 85 43.08 -4.98 -14.56
N GLU A 86 44.08 -5.33 -15.37
CA GLU A 86 44.77 -6.63 -15.34
C GLU A 86 45.45 -6.80 -13.97
N GLY A 87 45.04 -7.82 -13.22
CA GLY A 87 45.61 -8.17 -11.91
C GLY A 87 45.95 -9.65 -11.86
N ALA A 88 47.18 -9.97 -12.27
CA ALA A 88 47.78 -11.28 -12.12
C ALA A 88 47.99 -11.61 -10.63
N GLY A 89 47.55 -12.80 -10.22
CA GLY A 89 47.81 -13.37 -8.91
C GLY A 89 48.15 -14.85 -9.04
N GLU A 90 49.41 -15.14 -9.32
CA GLU A 90 50.04 -16.45 -9.14
C GLU A 90 50.27 -16.71 -7.65
N HIS A 91 49.56 -17.68 -7.06
CA HIS A 91 50.01 -18.49 -5.91
C HIS A 91 49.19 -19.79 -5.98
N GLY A 92 49.76 -20.95 -6.28
CA GLY A 92 50.68 -21.68 -5.42
C GLY A 92 49.94 -22.91 -4.90
N GLY A 93 50.22 -24.08 -5.48
CA GLY A 93 49.43 -25.30 -5.28
C GLY A 93 49.51 -25.90 -3.88
N ARG A 94 48.55 -26.79 -3.60
CA ARG A 94 48.78 -27.95 -2.73
C ARG A 94 47.75 -29.04 -3.01
N GLU A 95 48.23 -30.13 -3.58
CA GLU A 95 47.54 -31.42 -3.62
C GLU A 95 47.43 -31.98 -2.19
N GLY A 96 46.26 -32.50 -1.84
CA GLY A 96 45.98 -33.02 -0.51
C GLY A 96 44.75 -33.90 -0.50
N ARG A 97 44.87 -35.07 -1.11
CA ARG A 97 43.96 -36.21 -0.97
C ARG A 97 44.09 -36.78 0.45
N ALA A 98 43.02 -36.75 1.23
CA ALA A 98 42.86 -37.59 2.41
C ALA A 98 41.36 -37.88 2.63
N GLU A 99 40.99 -39.15 2.47
CA GLU A 99 39.78 -39.73 3.05
C GLU A 99 39.99 -39.85 4.57
N GLY A 100 38.96 -39.53 5.35
CA GLY A 100 39.00 -39.64 6.81
C GLY A 100 37.63 -39.41 7.45
N ASP A 101 37.10 -40.48 8.04
CA ASP A 101 35.89 -40.64 8.84
C ASP A 101 35.66 -39.64 10.01
N GLU A 102 34.38 -39.44 10.31
CA GLU A 102 33.71 -39.39 11.64
C GLU A 102 34.03 -38.32 12.72
N ARG A 103 32.96 -37.55 13.02
CA ARG A 103 32.41 -37.11 14.34
C ARG A 103 33.05 -35.96 15.14
N GLY A 104 32.15 -35.07 15.59
CA GLY A 104 32.32 -34.07 16.67
C GLY A 104 32.42 -32.65 16.12
N GLY A 105 31.44 -31.75 16.30
CA GLY A 105 30.97 -31.26 17.60
C GLY A 105 31.63 -29.89 17.84
N GLY A 106 30.90 -28.81 17.58
CA GLY A 106 31.42 -27.45 17.67
C GLY A 106 30.36 -26.41 17.33
N GLU A 107 29.57 -26.10 18.34
CA GLU A 107 28.56 -25.06 18.38
C GLU A 107 29.12 -23.68 18.01
N HIS A 108 28.52 -23.02 17.02
CA HIS A 108 28.45 -21.57 16.97
C HIS A 108 27.00 -21.19 16.66
N GLY A 109 26.27 -20.95 17.74
CA GLY A 109 24.96 -20.32 17.72
C GLY A 109 25.08 -18.85 17.30
N GLN A 110 24.22 -18.48 16.38
CA GLN A 110 23.65 -17.15 16.25
C GLN A 110 22.30 -17.38 15.55
N SER A 111 21.31 -17.99 16.20
CA SER A 111 20.34 -17.30 17.06
C SER A 111 20.05 -15.88 16.58
N GLY A 112 19.44 -15.80 15.41
CA GLY A 112 18.58 -14.71 14.97
C GLY A 112 17.14 -15.20 14.88
N GLU A 113 16.65 -15.89 15.91
CA GLU A 113 15.22 -16.04 16.19
C GLU A 113 14.70 -14.67 16.65
N GLY A 114 14.58 -13.74 15.69
CA GLY A 114 13.56 -12.71 15.76
C GLY A 114 12.26 -13.39 15.36
N GLY A 115 11.33 -13.52 16.30
CA GLY A 115 9.99 -14.00 16.03
C GLY A 115 9.35 -13.11 14.98
N GLY A 116 9.41 -13.55 13.72
CA GLY A 116 8.78 -12.86 12.60
C GLY A 116 7.28 -13.04 12.71
N GLU A 117 6.61 -12.00 13.17
CA GLU A 117 5.17 -11.83 13.16
C GLU A 117 4.69 -11.91 11.70
N ASP A 118 4.28 -13.09 11.24
CA ASP A 118 3.61 -13.36 9.97
C ASP A 118 3.92 -12.37 8.81
N GLU A 119 5.20 -12.13 8.52
CA GLU A 119 5.64 -11.36 7.36
C GLU A 119 5.30 -12.18 6.12
N GLY A 120 4.18 -11.84 5.46
CA GLY A 120 3.79 -12.47 4.21
C GLY A 120 4.90 -12.38 3.15
N ALA A 121 4.84 -13.26 2.15
CA ALA A 121 5.84 -13.23 1.08
C ALA A 121 5.68 -11.96 0.22
N TYR A 122 6.77 -11.20 0.07
CA TYR A 122 6.84 -10.07 -0.85
C TYR A 122 6.49 -10.49 -2.28
N VAL A 123 5.57 -9.76 -2.90
CA VAL A 123 5.18 -9.92 -4.30
C VAL A 123 5.71 -8.79 -5.18
N PRO A 124 6.03 -9.03 -6.47
CA PRO A 124 6.51 -7.98 -7.37
C PRO A 124 5.55 -6.79 -7.48
N LYS A 125 6.08 -5.59 -7.68
CA LYS A 125 5.37 -4.30 -7.75
C LYS A 125 4.07 -4.31 -8.56
N MET A 126 4.10 -4.88 -9.76
CA MET A 126 2.95 -4.87 -10.68
C MET A 126 2.00 -6.06 -10.48
N THR A 127 2.20 -6.85 -9.43
CA THR A 127 1.31 -7.97 -9.10
C THR A 127 -0.04 -7.43 -8.64
N ARG A 128 -1.11 -8.10 -9.07
CA ARG A 128 -2.44 -7.93 -8.51
C ARG A 128 -2.69 -9.05 -7.50
N GLN A 129 -2.76 -8.71 -6.23
CA GLN A 129 -3.10 -9.64 -5.16
C GLN A 129 -4.62 -9.90 -5.16
N ASN A 130 -5.00 -11.15 -4.93
CA ASN A 130 -6.39 -11.58 -4.72
C ASN A 130 -6.36 -12.79 -3.79
N GLU A 131 -6.37 -12.51 -2.49
CA GLU A 131 -6.13 -13.50 -1.46
C GLU A 131 -7.27 -13.53 -0.45
N LEU A 132 -7.51 -14.72 0.09
CA LEU A 132 -8.46 -14.95 1.18
C LEU A 132 -7.65 -15.19 2.45
N PHE A 133 -7.86 -14.35 3.45
CA PHE A 133 -7.16 -14.40 4.72
C PHE A 133 -7.90 -15.26 5.74
N ALA A 134 -7.19 -15.72 6.77
CA ALA A 134 -7.74 -16.62 7.79
C ALA A 134 -8.95 -16.04 8.55
N ASN A 135 -9.01 -14.71 8.67
CA ASN A 135 -10.14 -13.98 9.26
C ASN A 135 -11.40 -13.96 8.37
N GLY A 136 -11.32 -14.45 7.12
CA GLY A 136 -12.41 -14.44 6.15
C GLY A 136 -12.57 -13.14 5.37
N ALA A 137 -11.59 -12.23 5.46
CA ALA A 137 -11.47 -11.10 4.55
C ALA A 137 -10.84 -11.56 3.23
N ARG A 138 -11.46 -11.23 2.10
CA ARG A 138 -10.85 -11.34 0.77
C ARG A 138 -10.31 -9.97 0.38
N LEU A 139 -9.00 -9.84 0.23
CA LEU A 139 -8.35 -8.62 -0.25
C LEU A 139 -8.01 -8.77 -1.72
N VAL A 140 -8.42 -7.77 -2.51
CA VAL A 140 -7.99 -7.58 -3.89
C VAL A 140 -7.27 -6.25 -3.96
N LEU A 141 -5.98 -6.22 -4.29
CA LEU A 141 -5.16 -5.01 -4.25
C LEU A 141 -4.14 -5.00 -5.40
N ALA A 142 -3.92 -3.85 -6.01
CA ALA A 142 -2.89 -3.65 -7.03
C ALA A 142 -2.31 -2.24 -6.95
N PHE A 143 -1.03 -2.10 -7.29
CA PHE A 143 -0.39 -0.80 -7.45
C PHE A 143 -0.71 -0.20 -8.82
N ASP A 144 -1.21 1.04 -8.84
CA ASP A 144 -1.31 1.84 -10.05
C ASP A 144 -0.10 2.79 -10.17
N PRO A 145 0.80 2.57 -11.16
CA PRO A 145 1.98 3.42 -11.33
C PRO A 145 1.66 4.85 -11.78
N LYS A 146 0.48 5.10 -12.37
CA LYS A 146 0.11 6.44 -12.83
C LYS A 146 -0.25 7.34 -11.66
N THR A 147 -1.07 6.83 -10.74
CA THR A 147 -1.52 7.57 -9.56
C THR A 147 -0.59 7.37 -8.35
N GLN A 148 0.29 6.37 -8.41
CA GLN A 148 1.15 5.91 -7.32
C GLN A 148 0.36 5.49 -6.07
N VAL A 149 -0.76 4.80 -6.28
CA VAL A 149 -1.69 4.35 -5.24
C VAL A 149 -1.89 2.85 -5.36
N PHE A 150 -1.88 2.16 -4.22
CA PHE A 150 -2.47 0.83 -4.10
C PHE A 150 -3.97 0.98 -4.03
N ALA A 151 -4.67 0.49 -5.06
CA ALA A 151 -6.12 0.57 -5.16
C ALA A 151 -6.73 -0.83 -5.18
N GLY A 152 -7.84 -1.01 -4.48
CA GLY A 152 -8.41 -2.33 -4.27
C GLY A 152 -9.68 -2.34 -3.44
N SER A 153 -10.00 -3.51 -2.90
CA SER A 153 -11.12 -3.69 -2.00
C SER A 153 -10.93 -4.86 -1.04
N VAL A 154 -11.57 -4.75 0.11
CA VAL A 154 -11.75 -5.85 1.05
C VAL A 154 -13.21 -6.29 1.02
N THR A 155 -13.43 -7.60 0.88
CA THR A 155 -14.75 -8.22 0.93
C THR A 155 -14.84 -9.16 2.12
N ASN A 156 -15.88 -9.02 2.94
CA ASN A 156 -16.17 -10.00 3.98
C ASN A 156 -16.88 -11.23 3.37
N THR A 157 -16.21 -12.38 3.34
CA THR A 157 -16.77 -13.62 2.79
C THR A 157 -17.42 -14.51 3.85
N THR A 158 -17.55 -14.04 5.09
CA THR A 158 -18.14 -14.80 6.20
C THR A 158 -19.61 -14.46 6.41
N ALA A 159 -20.29 -15.23 7.28
CA ALA A 159 -21.67 -14.97 7.69
C ALA A 159 -21.79 -13.99 8.87
N ARG A 160 -20.68 -13.47 9.41
CA ARG A 160 -20.65 -12.52 10.55
C ARG A 160 -19.99 -11.21 10.15
N THR A 161 -20.28 -10.12 10.86
CA THR A 161 -19.56 -8.85 10.66
C THR A 161 -18.09 -9.04 11.04
N LEU A 162 -17.18 -8.60 10.16
CA LEU A 162 -15.77 -8.42 10.51
C LEU A 162 -15.62 -7.03 11.13
N THR A 163 -15.19 -6.97 12.37
CA THR A 163 -15.04 -5.70 13.10
C THR A 163 -13.64 -5.12 12.90
N GLN A 164 -13.54 -3.79 12.90
CA GLN A 164 -12.26 -3.06 12.87
C GLN A 164 -11.28 -3.51 11.77
N VAL A 165 -11.80 -3.87 10.59
CA VAL A 165 -10.99 -4.23 9.43
C VAL A 165 -10.10 -3.05 9.06
N ARG A 166 -8.81 -3.32 8.85
CA ARG A 166 -7.81 -2.38 8.35
C ARG A 166 -6.84 -3.11 7.43
N VAL A 167 -6.20 -2.36 6.54
CA VAL A 167 -5.21 -2.88 5.59
C VAL A 167 -3.95 -2.06 5.73
N GLU A 168 -2.83 -2.74 5.75
CA GLU A 168 -1.49 -2.18 5.70
C GLU A 168 -0.70 -2.80 4.55
N VAL A 169 0.24 -2.04 3.98
CA VAL A 169 1.15 -2.52 2.94
C VAL A 169 2.57 -2.18 3.33
N HIS A 170 3.45 -3.17 3.35
CA HIS A 170 4.89 -2.97 3.53
C HIS A 170 5.59 -3.04 2.18
N LEU A 171 6.49 -2.09 1.94
CA LEU A 171 7.31 -2.02 0.73
C LEU A 171 8.69 -2.62 1.01
N ASP A 172 9.31 -3.23 0.01
CA ASP A 172 10.64 -3.85 0.13
C ASP A 172 11.78 -2.88 0.47
N ASN A 173 11.51 -1.58 0.39
CA ASN A 173 12.41 -0.51 0.83
C ASN A 173 12.27 -0.16 2.33
N GLY A 174 11.45 -0.90 3.08
CA GLY A 174 11.18 -0.70 4.51
C GLY A 174 10.11 0.37 4.81
N THR A 175 9.44 0.92 3.79
CA THR A 175 8.34 1.88 4.00
C THR A 175 7.03 1.15 4.25
N GLU A 176 6.31 1.56 5.28
CA GLU A 176 4.98 1.06 5.62
C GLU A 176 3.91 2.05 5.19
N LEU A 177 2.84 1.55 4.56
CA LEU A 177 1.69 2.33 4.10
C LEU A 177 0.45 1.89 4.88
N GLY A 178 -0.09 2.81 5.69
CA GLY A 178 -1.28 2.57 6.50
C GLY A 178 -0.98 2.59 8.00
N PRO A 179 -1.76 1.86 8.82
CA PRO A 179 -2.95 1.10 8.44
C PRO A 179 -4.11 2.00 7.99
N THR A 180 -5.04 1.47 7.19
CA THR A 180 -6.28 2.18 6.86
C THR A 180 -7.15 2.42 8.11
N LYS A 181 -8.11 3.36 7.99
CA LYS A 181 -9.09 3.59 9.05
C LYS A 181 -9.86 2.30 9.34
N ARG A 182 -9.96 1.95 10.62
CA ARG A 182 -10.76 0.82 11.10
C ARG A 182 -12.22 0.95 10.68
N ILE A 183 -12.75 -0.10 10.06
CA ILE A 183 -14.13 -0.17 9.59
C ILE A 183 -14.75 -1.53 9.90
N ASP A 184 -16.04 -1.53 10.23
CA ASP A 184 -16.79 -2.78 10.32
C ASP A 184 -17.32 -3.12 8.92
N VAL A 185 -17.15 -4.38 8.52
CA VAL A 185 -17.56 -4.88 7.19
C VAL A 185 -18.60 -5.98 7.39
N ALA A 186 -19.85 -5.69 7.02
CA ALA A 186 -20.97 -6.63 7.14
C ALA A 186 -20.78 -7.88 6.23
N PRO A 187 -21.48 -8.99 6.49
CA PRO A 187 -21.44 -10.18 5.63
C PRO A 187 -21.70 -9.86 4.16
N GLY A 188 -20.79 -10.29 3.27
CA GLY A 188 -20.87 -10.05 1.83
C GLY A 188 -20.60 -8.61 1.38
N GLN A 189 -20.33 -7.68 2.31
CA GLN A 189 -20.01 -6.30 1.98
C GLN A 189 -18.59 -6.19 1.42
N THR A 190 -18.43 -5.33 0.42
CA THR A 190 -17.15 -4.93 -0.14
C THR A 190 -16.90 -3.45 0.17
N VAL A 191 -15.69 -3.12 0.63
CA VAL A 191 -15.28 -1.73 0.91
C VAL A 191 -14.00 -1.41 0.12
N PRO A 192 -13.91 -0.25 -0.54
CA PRO A 192 -12.71 0.15 -1.25
C PRO A 192 -11.53 0.40 -0.30
N VAL A 193 -10.32 0.15 -0.81
CA VAL A 193 -9.05 0.41 -0.12
C VAL A 193 -8.16 1.22 -1.05
N GLU A 194 -7.61 2.31 -0.51
CA GLU A 194 -6.63 3.16 -1.19
C GLU A 194 -5.50 3.51 -0.22
N LEU A 195 -4.25 3.23 -0.63
CA LEU A 195 -3.03 3.54 0.13
C LEU A 195 -2.00 4.17 -0.83
N GLY A 196 -1.59 5.40 -0.54
CA GLY A 196 -0.70 6.14 -1.43
C GLY A 196 0.78 5.85 -1.18
N ALA A 197 1.50 5.38 -2.20
CA ALA A 197 2.95 5.20 -2.13
C ALA A 197 3.73 6.49 -2.50
N PHE A 198 3.11 7.44 -3.19
CA PHE A 198 3.55 8.83 -3.41
C PHE A 198 5.07 9.09 -3.42
N GLY A 199 5.75 8.58 -4.44
CA GLY A 199 7.18 8.82 -4.67
C GLY A 199 8.13 7.90 -3.92
N ASN A 200 7.62 6.86 -3.26
CA ASN A 200 8.45 5.75 -2.80
C ASN A 200 8.86 4.87 -3.99
N GLU A 201 10.15 4.58 -4.08
CA GLU A 201 10.71 3.61 -5.03
C GLU A 201 10.79 2.25 -4.34
N PHE A 202 10.16 1.24 -4.95
CA PHE A 202 10.06 -0.12 -4.43
C PHE A 202 9.90 -1.09 -5.59
N ASN A 203 10.32 -2.34 -5.42
CA ASN A 203 10.21 -3.40 -6.43
C ASN A 203 9.27 -4.52 -6.02
N ALA A 204 9.04 -4.68 -4.71
CA ALA A 204 8.13 -5.65 -4.15
C ALA A 204 7.38 -5.07 -2.94
N TRP A 205 6.28 -5.73 -2.58
CA TRP A 205 5.44 -5.32 -1.46
C TRP A 205 4.71 -6.53 -0.87
N VAL A 206 4.23 -6.40 0.37
CA VAL A 206 3.37 -7.37 1.06
C VAL A 206 2.21 -6.61 1.71
N SER A 207 1.05 -7.26 1.87
CA SER A 207 -0.09 -6.64 2.55
C SER A 207 -0.59 -7.45 3.74
N HIS A 208 -1.06 -6.72 4.75
CA HIS A 208 -1.55 -7.24 6.03
C HIS A 208 -2.97 -6.73 6.27
N PRO A 209 -4.01 -7.48 5.84
CA PRO A 209 -5.38 -7.18 6.20
C PRO A 209 -5.71 -7.79 7.55
N GLU A 210 -5.93 -6.93 8.53
CA GLU A 210 -6.23 -7.30 9.90
C GLU A 210 -7.71 -7.09 10.20
N ALA A 211 -8.28 -7.92 11.06
CA ALA A 211 -9.65 -7.78 11.55
C ALA A 211 -9.72 -8.14 13.03
N GLY A 212 -10.49 -7.36 13.78
CA GLY A 212 -10.65 -7.50 15.22
C GLY A 212 -9.96 -6.38 16.01
N VAL A 213 -10.26 -6.38 17.32
CA VAL A 213 -9.54 -5.56 18.28
C VAL A 213 -8.29 -6.36 18.65
N GLU A 214 -7.10 -5.83 18.42
CA GLU A 214 -5.91 -6.41 19.05
C GLU A 214 -6.02 -6.18 20.55
N GLU A 215 -6.51 -7.18 21.27
CA GLU A 215 -6.30 -7.34 22.71
C GLU A 215 -4.84 -7.79 22.89
N GLY A 216 -3.86 -6.92 22.68
CA GLY A 216 -2.49 -7.43 22.53
C GLY A 216 -1.28 -6.53 22.70
N HIS A 217 -1.34 -5.20 22.55
CA HIS A 217 -0.18 -4.34 22.87
C HIS A 217 -0.63 -3.05 23.55
N GLY A 218 -1.38 -3.21 24.63
CA GLY A 218 -1.57 -2.15 25.62
C GLY A 218 -0.20 -1.81 26.20
N GLY A 219 0.18 -0.53 26.08
CA GLY A 219 1.40 0.01 26.67
C GLY A 219 1.54 -0.41 28.13
N GLY A 220 2.78 -0.60 28.55
CA GLY A 220 3.14 -0.84 29.95
C GLY A 220 2.47 0.21 30.84
N GLY A 221 1.33 -0.16 31.41
CA GLY A 221 0.85 0.43 32.63
C GLY A 221 1.80 -0.06 33.69
N GLU A 222 2.81 0.74 33.99
CA GLU A 222 3.56 0.60 35.23
C GLU A 222 2.55 0.62 36.36
N GLU A 223 2.41 -0.55 36.97
CA GLU A 223 1.72 -0.79 38.22
C GLU A 223 2.37 0.08 39.30
N GLY A 224 1.82 1.29 39.48
CA GLY A 224 2.04 2.10 40.67
C GLY A 224 1.32 1.45 41.83
N ALA A 225 1.97 0.43 42.40
CA ALA A 225 1.54 -0.28 43.59
C ALA A 225 1.16 0.66 44.72
N GLU A 226 0.04 0.33 45.34
CA GLU A 226 -0.44 0.89 46.59
C GLU A 226 0.61 0.69 47.69
N GLU A 227 1.02 1.76 48.35
CA GLU A 227 1.68 1.64 49.64
C GLU A 227 1.26 2.78 50.59
N GLY A 228 0.58 2.38 51.68
CA GLY A 228 0.83 2.88 53.02
C GLY A 228 0.42 4.32 53.35
N GLY A 229 -0.60 4.46 54.19
CA GLY A 229 -0.88 5.74 54.84
C GLY A 229 -2.05 5.72 55.80
N GLU A 230 -2.18 4.68 56.62
CA GLU A 230 -3.02 4.74 57.82
C GLU A 230 -2.18 5.32 58.96
N GLU A 231 -2.17 6.64 59.10
CA GLU A 231 -1.75 7.33 60.33
C GLU A 231 -2.86 8.28 60.77
N GLY A 232 -3.32 8.06 62.01
CA GLY A 232 -4.42 8.79 62.61
C GLY A 232 -4.08 10.20 63.06
N ALA A 233 -5.12 10.92 63.45
CA ALA A 233 -5.10 11.88 64.54
C ALA A 233 -6.54 12.11 65.01
N GLU A 234 -6.76 11.69 66.25
CA GLU A 234 -7.52 12.39 67.31
C GLU A 234 -8.22 13.73 66.99
#